data_AF-A0A0S9BYW2-F1
#
_entry.id   AF-A0A0S9BYW2-F1
#
_cell.length_a   1.000
_cell.length_b   1.000
_cell.length_c   1.000
_cell.angle_alpha   90.00
_cell.angle_beta   90.00
_cell.angle_gamma   90.00
#
_symmetry.space_group_name_H-M   'P 1'
#
loop_
_entity.id
_entity.type
_entity.pdbx_description
1 polymer ?
#
loop_
_entity_poly.entity_id
_entity_poly.type
_entity_poly.pdbx_seq_one_letter_code
_entity_poly.pdbx_strand_id
1 'polypeptide(L)'
;MTDDERRAFANLILLCKPHHDLVDKRHPDRYSVERLVEWKSEREGSMGIERQNLSGIDEDALIDAILTAISAAPPQRTVVAELGLGYFGAQGLVEFPTATAKKFIGIEQYNNLGNQVLLLTVRNTGTLPAYWDGHMLYYRPCGIARAGDNYFPYDNPKLPHRLESGQSARWLYFLPEVINLVAFMRDRKLGIETLVAKVNLGSGESIDSSPLHVDCLPGGQSQSPDGVPS
;
A
#
# COMPACT_ATOMS: atom_id res chain seq x y z
N MET A 1 28.11 33.48 -23.33
CA MET A 1 27.59 32.18 -22.90
C MET A 1 27.66 31.24 -24.08
N THR A 2 28.40 30.14 -23.97
CA THR A 2 28.45 29.08 -24.99
C THR A 2 27.15 28.27 -24.97
N ASP A 3 26.87 27.49 -26.02
CA ASP A 3 25.69 26.63 -26.03
C ASP A 3 25.75 25.53 -24.94
N ASP A 4 26.95 25.10 -24.57
CA ASP A 4 27.14 24.15 -23.46
C ASP A 4 26.87 24.81 -22.10
N GLU A 5 27.33 26.04 -21.91
CA GLU A 5 27.00 26.83 -20.72
C GLU A 5 25.49 27.11 -20.65
N ARG A 6 24.82 27.36 -21.77
CA ARG A 6 23.36 27.54 -21.83
C ARG A 6 22.58 26.30 -21.40
N ARG A 7 23.08 25.11 -21.76
CA ARG A 7 22.43 23.82 -21.50
C ARG A 7 22.80 23.22 -20.14
N ALA A 8 23.76 23.82 -19.43
CA ALA A 8 24.15 23.36 -18.11
C ALA A 8 22.94 23.37 -17.15
N PHE A 9 22.84 22.34 -16.30
CA PHE A 9 21.74 22.19 -15.33
C PHE A 9 21.59 23.42 -14.41
N ALA A 10 22.71 24.09 -14.11
CA ALA A 10 22.75 25.35 -13.37
C ALA A 10 21.92 26.48 -14.01
N ASN A 11 21.66 26.41 -15.32
CA ASN A 11 20.91 27.41 -16.08
C ASN A 11 19.51 26.95 -16.51
N LEU A 12 19.07 25.73 -16.14
CA LEU A 12 17.72 25.23 -16.42
C LEU A 12 16.76 25.58 -15.27
N ILE A 13 15.54 26.02 -15.58
CA ILE A 13 14.46 26.20 -14.60
C ILE A 13 13.26 25.34 -15.00
N LEU A 14 12.71 24.57 -14.06
CA LEU A 14 11.54 23.75 -14.34
C LEU A 14 10.25 24.54 -14.12
N LEU A 15 9.50 24.75 -15.20
CA LEU A 15 8.17 25.37 -15.15
C LEU A 15 7.13 24.37 -15.67
N CYS A 16 5.88 24.50 -15.25
CA CYS A 16 4.80 23.75 -15.88
C CYS A 16 4.41 24.41 -17.21
N LYS A 17 3.73 23.67 -18.10
CA LYS A 17 3.37 24.14 -19.46
C LYS A 17 2.72 25.54 -19.50
N PRO A 18 1.74 25.88 -18.64
CA PRO A 18 1.17 27.22 -18.62
C PRO A 18 2.19 28.33 -18.32
N HIS A 19 3.16 28.07 -17.42
CA HIS A 19 4.19 29.03 -17.05
C HIS A 19 5.28 29.14 -18.12
N HIS A 20 5.63 28.03 -18.80
CA HIS A 20 6.48 28.09 -19.99
C HIS A 20 5.83 28.94 -21.11
N ASP A 21 4.56 28.72 -21.41
CA ASP A 21 3.88 29.51 -22.44
C ASP A 21 3.77 31.00 -22.06
N LEU A 22 3.68 31.31 -20.76
CA LEU A 22 3.67 32.68 -20.25
C LEU A 22 5.03 33.37 -20.39
N VAL A 23 6.10 32.71 -19.93
CA VAL A 23 7.46 33.26 -19.88
C VAL A 23 8.10 33.25 -21.26
N ASP A 24 8.01 32.14 -22.00
CA ASP A 24 8.77 31.95 -23.25
C ASP A 24 8.05 32.53 -24.47
N LYS A 25 6.70 32.57 -24.46
CA LYS A 25 5.91 32.89 -25.68
C LYS A 25 5.07 34.16 -25.57
N ARG A 26 4.35 34.36 -24.46
CA ARG A 26 3.40 35.48 -24.34
C ARG A 26 4.05 36.79 -23.91
N HIS A 27 4.96 36.73 -22.94
CA HIS A 27 5.58 37.92 -22.37
C HIS A 27 7.09 37.75 -22.09
N PRO A 28 7.90 37.39 -23.10
CA PRO A 28 9.34 37.18 -22.92
C PRO A 28 10.06 38.40 -22.33
N ASP A 29 9.67 39.62 -22.73
CA ASP A 29 10.31 40.86 -22.27
C ASP A 29 9.96 41.23 -20.82
N ARG A 30 8.97 40.56 -20.20
CA ARG A 30 8.55 40.84 -18.82
C ARG A 30 9.31 40.04 -17.77
N TYR A 31 10.06 39.01 -18.18
CA TYR A 31 10.79 38.13 -17.28
C TYR A 31 12.27 38.20 -17.60
N SER A 32 12.97 39.10 -16.92
CA SER A 32 14.41 39.23 -17.08
C SER A 32 15.13 37.97 -16.56
N VAL A 33 16.35 37.75 -17.06
CA VAL A 33 17.18 36.61 -16.64
C VAL A 33 17.41 36.64 -15.13
N GLU A 34 17.63 37.82 -14.56
CA GLU A 34 17.85 38.03 -13.13
C GLU A 34 16.64 37.57 -12.31
N ARG A 35 15.43 37.86 -12.79
CA ARG A 35 14.18 37.41 -12.15
C ARG A 35 14.02 35.89 -12.19
N LEU A 36 14.37 35.25 -13.30
CA LEU A 36 14.31 33.79 -13.42
C LEU A 36 15.37 33.11 -12.54
N VAL A 37 16.55 33.71 -12.40
CA VAL A 37 17.61 33.25 -11.48
C VAL A 37 17.16 33.37 -10.02
N GLU A 38 16.52 34.48 -9.65
CA GLU A 38 15.92 34.70 -8.33
C GLU A 38 14.89 33.61 -8.00
N TRP A 39 13.90 33.38 -8.87
CA TRP A 39 12.89 32.34 -8.70
C TRP A 39 13.48 30.94 -8.53
N LYS A 40 14.52 30.63 -9.33
CA LYS A 40 15.22 29.36 -9.23
C LYS A 40 15.94 29.23 -7.89
N SER A 41 16.63 30.29 -7.44
CA SER A 41 17.36 30.29 -6.18
C SER A 41 16.45 30.15 -4.96
N GLU A 42 15.31 30.85 -4.93
CA GLU A 42 14.32 30.76 -3.85
C GLU A 42 13.73 29.35 -3.75
N ARG A 43 13.41 28.74 -4.89
CA ARG A 43 12.77 27.42 -4.95
C ARG A 43 13.74 26.27 -4.65
N GLU A 44 14.96 26.33 -5.15
CA GLU A 44 15.94 25.25 -4.94
C GLU A 44 16.68 25.38 -3.60
N GLY A 45 16.95 26.61 -3.15
CA GLY A 45 17.64 26.86 -1.88
C GLY A 45 16.83 26.39 -0.66
N SER A 46 15.49 26.41 -0.74
CA SER A 46 14.60 25.91 0.32
C SER A 46 14.47 24.38 0.35
N MET A 47 14.85 23.68 -0.72
CA MET A 47 14.75 22.22 -0.83
C MET A 47 16.05 21.48 -0.44
N GLY A 48 17.10 22.20 0.00
CA GLY A 48 18.36 21.60 0.45
C GLY A 48 19.15 20.90 -0.67
N ILE A 49 18.78 21.11 -1.93
CA ILE A 49 19.55 20.59 -3.07
C ILE A 49 20.74 21.52 -3.26
N GLU A 50 21.85 21.22 -2.58
CA GLU A 50 23.11 21.92 -2.79
C GLU A 50 23.53 21.74 -4.26
N ARG A 51 23.39 22.83 -5.04
CA ARG A 51 23.69 22.91 -6.48
C ARG A 51 25.09 22.41 -6.87
N GLN A 52 26.02 22.37 -5.92
CA GLN A 52 27.42 21.99 -6.14
C GLN A 52 27.62 20.48 -6.31
N ASN A 53 26.67 19.63 -5.89
CA ASN A 53 26.82 18.17 -5.96
C ASN A 53 26.22 17.51 -7.20
N LEU A 54 25.53 18.25 -8.08
CA LEU A 54 24.91 17.67 -9.28
C LEU A 54 25.60 18.04 -10.60
N SER A 55 26.49 19.04 -10.59
CA SER A 55 27.33 19.34 -11.76
C SER A 55 28.53 18.40 -11.79
N GLY A 56 28.48 17.37 -12.64
CA GLY A 56 29.59 16.43 -12.85
C GLY A 56 29.35 15.01 -12.34
N ILE A 57 28.13 14.67 -11.93
CA ILE A 57 27.74 13.27 -11.74
C ILE A 57 27.54 12.66 -13.12
N ASP A 58 28.47 11.82 -13.54
CA ASP A 58 28.24 10.87 -14.61
C ASP A 58 27.46 9.65 -14.08
N GLU A 59 27.10 8.73 -14.98
CA GLU A 59 26.31 7.55 -14.63
C GLU A 59 26.99 6.70 -13.55
N ASP A 60 28.31 6.59 -13.60
CA ASP A 60 29.12 5.85 -12.63
C ASP A 60 29.08 6.51 -11.25
N ALA A 61 29.26 7.83 -11.17
CA ALA A 61 29.15 8.58 -9.93
C ALA A 61 27.74 8.53 -9.32
N LEU A 62 26.69 8.43 -10.14
CA LEU A 62 25.33 8.25 -9.66
C LEU A 62 25.13 6.85 -9.08
N ILE A 63 25.62 5.82 -9.77
CA ILE A 63 25.58 4.43 -9.31
C ILE A 63 26.32 4.33 -7.96
N ASP A 64 27.51 4.90 -7.84
CA ASP A 64 28.29 4.89 -6.61
C ASP A 64 27.58 5.64 -5.47
N ALA A 65 26.94 6.78 -5.76
CA ALA A 65 26.15 7.51 -4.77
C ALA A 65 24.94 6.69 -4.29
N ILE A 66 24.24 6.00 -5.20
CA ILE A 66 23.12 5.10 -4.86
C ILE A 66 23.62 3.91 -4.03
N LEU A 67 24.72 3.26 -4.43
CA LEU A 67 25.30 2.13 -3.71
C LEU A 67 25.80 2.53 -2.32
N THR A 68 26.39 3.72 -2.21
CA THR A 68 26.81 4.30 -0.92
C THR A 68 25.61 4.60 -0.03
N ALA A 69 24.55 5.20 -0.58
CA ALA A 69 23.32 5.48 0.16
C ALA A 69 22.61 4.18 0.61
N ILE A 70 22.57 3.15 -0.24
CA ILE A 70 22.04 1.83 0.11
C ILE A 70 22.88 1.17 1.22
N SER A 71 24.21 1.29 1.15
CA SER A 71 25.12 0.70 2.14
C SER A 71 25.13 1.45 3.47
N ALA A 72 24.89 2.76 3.44
CA ALA A 72 24.79 3.61 4.62
C ALA A 72 23.39 3.59 5.26
N ALA A 73 22.37 3.10 4.55
CA ALA A 73 21.04 2.96 5.10
C ALA A 73 21.07 1.94 6.25
N PRO A 74 20.62 2.32 7.47
CA PRO A 74 20.56 1.37 8.58
C PRO A 74 19.62 0.21 8.21
N PRO A 75 19.94 -1.04 8.58
CA PRO A 75 19.07 -2.17 8.31
C PRO A 75 17.66 -1.90 8.83
N GLN A 76 16.66 -1.99 7.95
CA GLN A 76 15.27 -1.69 8.31
C GLN A 76 14.48 -2.98 8.46
N ARG A 77 13.66 -3.03 9.51
CA ARG A 77 12.57 -4.00 9.60
C ARG A 77 11.36 -3.36 8.95
N THR A 78 11.02 -3.82 7.76
CA THR A 78 9.87 -3.31 7.00
C THR A 78 8.94 -4.49 6.72
N VAL A 79 7.73 -4.42 7.25
CA VAL A 79 6.73 -5.48 7.05
C VAL A 79 5.49 -4.85 6.43
N VAL A 80 4.88 -5.58 5.50
CA VAL A 80 3.64 -5.19 4.84
C VAL A 80 2.59 -6.25 5.12
N ALA A 81 1.35 -5.80 5.36
CA ALA A 81 0.20 -6.65 5.57
C ALA A 81 -0.87 -6.37 4.50
N GLU A 82 -1.48 -7.42 3.96
CA GLU A 82 -2.49 -7.32 2.90
C GLU A 82 -3.64 -8.28 3.18
N LEU A 83 -4.87 -7.82 2.90
CA LEU A 83 -6.06 -8.66 2.95
C LEU A 83 -6.43 -9.15 1.55
N GLY A 84 -6.67 -10.45 1.44
CA GLY A 84 -7.07 -11.13 0.21
C GLY A 84 -8.31 -11.99 0.41
N LEU A 85 -8.85 -12.51 -0.67
CA LEU A 85 -10.04 -13.36 -0.67
C LEU A 85 -9.83 -14.59 -1.55
N GLY A 86 -10.31 -15.75 -1.13
CA GLY A 86 -10.05 -16.99 -1.88
C GLY A 86 -10.80 -18.22 -1.38
N TYR A 87 -10.42 -19.36 -1.93
CA TYR A 87 -10.79 -20.69 -1.47
C TYR A 87 -9.57 -21.45 -0.96
N PHE A 88 -9.74 -22.19 0.12
CA PHE A 88 -8.73 -23.10 0.67
C PHE A 88 -9.32 -24.50 0.83
N GLY A 89 -8.67 -25.49 0.23
CA GLY A 89 -9.12 -26.88 0.27
C GLY A 89 -8.02 -27.87 -0.09
N ALA A 90 -8.43 -29.08 -0.47
CA ALA A 90 -7.50 -30.18 -0.77
C ALA A 90 -6.53 -29.87 -1.93
N GLN A 91 -6.91 -28.97 -2.84
CA GLN A 91 -6.09 -28.53 -3.97
C GLN A 91 -5.16 -27.36 -3.63
N GLY A 92 -5.14 -26.94 -2.35
CA GLY A 92 -4.38 -25.80 -1.88
C GLY A 92 -5.21 -24.53 -1.84
N LEU A 93 -4.52 -23.40 -2.03
CA LEU A 93 -5.09 -22.06 -1.94
C LEU A 93 -5.29 -21.45 -3.32
N VAL A 94 -6.50 -20.94 -3.57
CA VAL A 94 -6.84 -20.17 -4.77
C VAL A 94 -7.24 -18.76 -4.33
N GLU A 95 -6.42 -17.76 -4.67
CA GLU A 95 -6.67 -16.36 -4.36
C GLU A 95 -7.26 -15.61 -5.56
N PHE A 96 -8.13 -14.63 -5.30
CA PHE A 96 -8.69 -13.74 -6.32
C PHE A 96 -8.35 -12.28 -6.02
N PRO A 97 -8.22 -11.43 -7.06
CA PRO A 97 -8.16 -9.98 -6.84
C PRO A 97 -9.39 -9.51 -6.06
N THR A 98 -9.19 -8.75 -4.99
CA THR A 98 -10.28 -8.28 -4.10
C THR A 98 -11.37 -7.52 -4.85
N ALA A 99 -11.00 -6.77 -5.90
CA ALA A 99 -11.92 -6.07 -6.78
C ALA A 99 -12.89 -6.98 -7.56
N THR A 100 -12.50 -8.22 -7.85
CA THR A 100 -13.29 -9.18 -8.63
C THR A 100 -13.73 -10.41 -7.83
N ALA A 101 -13.24 -10.59 -6.60
CA ALA A 101 -13.48 -11.76 -5.77
C ALA A 101 -14.96 -12.10 -5.57
N LYS A 102 -15.84 -11.09 -5.45
CA LYS A 102 -17.30 -11.28 -5.35
C LYS A 102 -17.94 -12.01 -6.54
N LYS A 103 -17.26 -12.07 -7.69
CA LYS A 103 -17.70 -12.82 -8.88
C LYS A 103 -17.39 -14.32 -8.81
N PHE A 104 -16.58 -14.74 -7.83
CA PHE A 104 -16.15 -16.13 -7.68
C PHE A 104 -16.57 -16.70 -6.32
N ILE A 105 -16.56 -15.88 -5.28
CA ILE A 105 -16.90 -16.29 -3.92
C ILE A 105 -18.42 -16.23 -3.71
N GLY A 106 -18.97 -17.29 -3.13
CA GLY A 106 -20.41 -17.42 -2.86
C GLY A 106 -21.24 -17.96 -4.02
N ILE A 107 -20.59 -18.32 -5.14
CA ILE A 107 -21.24 -19.01 -6.26
C ILE A 107 -21.15 -20.53 -6.02
N GLU A 108 -22.30 -21.21 -6.09
CA GLU A 108 -22.39 -22.66 -5.83
C GLU A 108 -21.42 -23.49 -6.67
N GLN A 109 -21.20 -23.08 -7.93
CA GLN A 109 -20.31 -23.78 -8.86
C GLN A 109 -18.85 -23.88 -8.36
N TYR A 110 -18.42 -22.99 -7.46
CA TYR A 110 -17.07 -22.97 -6.91
C TYR A 110 -17.01 -23.49 -5.47
N ASN A 111 -18.13 -23.92 -4.87
CA ASN A 111 -18.14 -24.45 -3.50
C ASN A 111 -17.35 -25.77 -3.37
N ASN A 112 -17.10 -26.47 -4.47
CA ASN A 112 -16.25 -27.66 -4.50
C ASN A 112 -14.75 -27.35 -4.38
N LEU A 113 -14.32 -26.08 -4.50
CA LEU A 113 -12.92 -25.69 -4.37
C LEU A 113 -12.42 -25.71 -2.91
N GLY A 114 -13.33 -25.70 -1.94
CA GLY A 114 -13.02 -25.79 -0.52
C GLY A 114 -13.70 -24.72 0.31
N ASN A 115 -13.09 -24.38 1.45
CA ASN A 115 -13.58 -23.36 2.36
C ASN A 115 -13.32 -21.96 1.80
N GLN A 116 -14.31 -21.08 1.86
CA GLN A 116 -14.12 -19.67 1.57
C GLN A 116 -13.26 -19.04 2.68
N VAL A 117 -12.21 -18.31 2.30
CA VAL A 117 -11.25 -17.73 3.24
C VAL A 117 -11.02 -16.25 2.99
N LEU A 118 -10.91 -15.50 4.09
CA LEU A 118 -10.25 -14.19 4.11
C LEU A 118 -8.78 -14.44 4.45
N LEU A 119 -7.88 -13.92 3.63
CA LEU A 119 -6.45 -14.11 3.80
C LEU A 119 -5.82 -12.86 4.39
N LEU A 120 -4.96 -13.03 5.37
CA LEU A 120 -3.99 -12.04 5.79
C LEU A 120 -2.61 -12.50 5.35
N THR A 121 -2.03 -11.81 4.37
CA THR A 121 -0.65 -12.02 3.94
C THR A 121 0.25 -11.03 4.66
N VAL A 122 1.26 -11.53 5.38
CA VAL A 122 2.29 -10.72 6.03
C VAL A 122 3.63 -11.01 5.35
N ARG A 123 4.27 -9.96 4.84
CA ARG A 123 5.54 -10.06 4.10
C ARG A 123 6.59 -9.16 4.75
N ASN A 124 7.77 -9.71 4.98
CA ASN A 124 8.94 -8.92 5.35
C ASN A 124 9.62 -8.41 4.07
N THR A 125 9.55 -7.10 3.85
CA THR A 125 10.20 -6.40 2.73
C THR A 125 11.46 -5.65 3.17
N GLY A 126 11.81 -5.70 4.46
CA GLY A 126 13.03 -5.13 5.01
C GLY A 126 14.21 -6.10 4.95
N THR A 127 15.36 -5.66 5.46
CA THR A 127 16.61 -6.43 5.47
C THR A 127 16.84 -7.17 6.79
N LEU A 128 16.13 -6.80 7.86
CA LEU A 128 16.16 -7.49 9.14
C LEU A 128 15.00 -8.48 9.29
N PRO A 129 15.21 -9.62 9.98
CA PRO A 129 14.12 -10.51 10.34
C PRO A 129 13.03 -9.80 11.17
N ALA A 130 11.79 -10.21 10.93
CA ALA A 130 10.63 -9.77 11.71
C ALA A 130 10.00 -10.97 12.42
N TYR A 131 9.38 -10.72 13.56
CA TYR A 131 8.59 -11.71 14.29
C TYR A 131 7.14 -11.26 14.27
N TRP A 132 6.26 -12.06 13.70
CA TRP A 132 4.83 -11.86 13.73
C TRP A 132 4.27 -12.53 14.99
N ASP A 133 3.88 -11.74 15.97
CA ASP A 133 3.47 -12.23 17.30
C ASP A 133 1.96 -12.47 17.39
N GLY A 134 1.18 -11.64 16.71
CA GLY A 134 -0.26 -11.66 16.80
C GLY A 134 -0.90 -10.78 15.75
N HIS A 135 -2.22 -10.87 15.63
CA HIS A 135 -2.97 -10.02 14.72
C HIS A 135 -4.45 -10.01 15.10
N MET A 136 -5.17 -8.97 14.68
CA MET A 136 -6.62 -8.83 14.88
C MET A 136 -7.27 -8.22 13.64
N LEU A 137 -8.52 -8.60 13.37
CA LEU A 137 -9.32 -7.99 12.31
C LEU A 137 -10.17 -6.86 12.90
N TYR A 138 -10.00 -5.66 12.37
CA TYR A 138 -10.75 -4.46 12.76
C TYR A 138 -11.83 -4.16 11.73
N TYR A 139 -13.01 -3.86 12.25
CA TYR A 139 -14.20 -3.50 11.52
C TYR A 139 -14.37 -1.98 11.65
N ARG A 140 -14.16 -1.24 10.56
CA ARG A 140 -14.13 0.24 10.55
C ARG A 140 -15.32 0.82 9.78
N PRO A 141 -15.88 1.96 10.20
CA PRO A 141 -15.47 2.79 11.35
C PRO A 141 -15.99 2.34 12.72
N CYS A 142 -16.83 1.31 12.84
CA CYS A 142 -17.47 0.93 14.10
C CYS A 142 -16.51 0.57 15.26
N GLY A 143 -15.23 0.29 14.97
CA GLY A 143 -14.17 0.12 15.96
C GLY A 143 -14.19 -1.24 16.66
N ILE A 144 -15.03 -2.17 16.21
CA ILE A 144 -15.07 -3.54 16.71
C ILE A 144 -13.82 -4.26 16.19
N ALA A 145 -13.16 -5.00 17.07
CA ALA A 145 -12.01 -5.83 16.73
C ALA A 145 -12.28 -7.28 17.10
N ARG A 146 -11.84 -8.21 16.26
CA ARG A 146 -11.94 -9.65 16.50
C ARG A 146 -10.56 -10.29 16.38
N ALA A 147 -10.14 -11.00 17.42
CA ALA A 147 -9.08 -11.99 17.28
C ALA A 147 -9.63 -13.15 16.45
N GLY A 148 -8.94 -13.53 15.38
CA GLY A 148 -9.40 -14.63 14.53
C GLY A 148 -9.26 -15.95 15.26
N ASP A 149 -10.36 -16.66 15.47
CA ASP A 149 -10.29 -18.06 15.86
C ASP A 149 -9.50 -18.83 14.78
N ASN A 150 -8.61 -19.71 15.21
CA ASN A 150 -7.77 -20.46 14.29
C ASN A 150 -8.52 -21.67 13.73
N TYR A 151 -9.38 -21.43 12.74
CA TYR A 151 -10.13 -22.48 12.04
C TYR A 151 -9.24 -23.43 11.22
N PHE A 152 -7.99 -23.03 10.97
CA PHE A 152 -7.03 -23.77 10.15
C PHE A 152 -5.74 -24.02 10.94
N PRO A 153 -5.79 -24.69 12.11
CA PRO A 153 -4.66 -24.76 13.03
C PRO A 153 -3.45 -25.54 12.50
N TYR A 154 -3.64 -26.35 11.46
CA TYR A 154 -2.59 -27.11 10.80
C TYR A 154 -1.97 -26.37 9.60
N ASP A 155 -2.69 -25.39 9.03
CA ASP A 155 -2.27 -24.64 7.85
C ASP A 155 -1.77 -23.23 8.19
N ASN A 156 -2.33 -22.64 9.25
CA ASN A 156 -1.88 -21.35 9.75
C ASN A 156 -0.52 -21.47 10.46
N PRO A 157 0.38 -20.48 10.27
CA PRO A 157 1.66 -20.47 10.95
C PRO A 157 1.46 -20.40 12.47
N LYS A 158 2.28 -21.13 13.22
CA LYS A 158 2.34 -20.96 14.67
C LYS A 158 2.89 -19.58 15.00
N LEU A 159 2.20 -18.86 15.86
CA LEU A 159 2.64 -17.57 16.37
C LEU A 159 3.35 -17.75 17.74
N PRO A 160 4.44 -17.01 18.01
CA PRO A 160 5.08 -16.06 17.11
C PRO A 160 5.77 -16.74 15.92
N HIS A 161 5.67 -16.14 14.73
CA HIS A 161 6.24 -16.65 13.49
C HIS A 161 7.38 -15.76 12.99
N ARG A 162 8.56 -16.33 12.76
CA ARG A 162 9.71 -15.59 12.24
C ARG A 162 9.62 -15.48 10.71
N LEU A 163 9.75 -14.25 10.21
CA LEU A 163 9.80 -13.91 8.80
C LEU A 163 11.20 -13.40 8.44
N GLU A 164 11.92 -14.19 7.64
CA GLU A 164 13.19 -13.76 7.05
C GLU A 164 12.98 -12.67 5.98
N SER A 165 14.05 -11.95 5.62
CA SER A 165 14.03 -10.95 4.55
C SER A 165 13.48 -11.55 3.26
N GLY A 166 12.43 -10.94 2.68
CA GLY A 166 11.75 -11.40 1.48
C GLY A 166 10.72 -12.52 1.70
N GLN A 167 10.64 -13.10 2.90
CA GLN A 167 9.67 -14.14 3.22
C GLN A 167 8.26 -13.55 3.40
N SER A 168 7.26 -14.37 3.08
CA SER A 168 5.87 -14.11 3.42
C SER A 168 5.25 -15.31 4.11
N ALA A 169 4.29 -15.05 4.99
CA ALA A 169 3.41 -16.05 5.58
C ALA A 169 1.96 -15.58 5.45
N ARG A 170 1.03 -16.52 5.51
CA ARG A 170 -0.40 -16.25 5.38
C ARG A 170 -1.14 -16.78 6.60
N TRP A 171 -2.16 -16.04 7.02
CA TRP A 171 -3.15 -16.51 7.97
C TRP A 171 -4.53 -16.53 7.31
N LEU A 172 -5.18 -17.67 7.42
CA LEU A 172 -6.50 -17.94 6.87
C LEU A 172 -7.55 -17.72 7.96
N TYR A 173 -8.53 -16.88 7.65
CA TYR A 173 -9.76 -16.71 8.40
C TYR A 173 -10.90 -17.43 7.69
N PHE A 174 -11.80 -18.02 8.46
CA PHE A 174 -13.01 -18.59 7.90
C PHE A 174 -13.96 -17.48 7.46
N LEU A 175 -14.08 -17.26 6.15
CA LEU A 175 -14.78 -16.12 5.58
C LEU A 175 -16.27 -16.04 5.95
N PRO A 176 -17.04 -17.15 6.00
CA PRO A 176 -18.46 -17.10 6.36
C PRO A 176 -18.73 -16.42 7.70
N GLU A 177 -17.83 -16.54 8.68
CA GLU A 177 -18.00 -15.86 9.95
C GLU A 177 -17.70 -14.36 9.89
N VAL A 178 -16.73 -13.97 9.08
CA VAL A 178 -16.46 -12.55 8.81
C VAL A 178 -17.70 -11.92 8.17
N ILE A 179 -18.29 -12.61 7.18
CA ILE A 179 -19.54 -12.17 6.52
C ILE A 179 -20.69 -12.07 7.51
N ASN A 180 -20.90 -13.10 8.34
CA ASN A 180 -21.98 -13.11 9.34
C ASN A 180 -21.84 -11.95 10.33
N LEU A 181 -20.61 -11.63 10.76
CA LEU A 181 -20.38 -10.51 11.66
C LEU A 181 -20.60 -9.15 10.95
N VAL A 182 -20.20 -9.01 9.69
CA VAL A 182 -20.52 -7.81 8.89
C VAL A 182 -22.04 -7.64 8.73
N ALA A 183 -22.76 -8.72 8.41
CA ALA A 183 -24.23 -8.70 8.31
C ALA A 183 -24.88 -8.29 9.63
N PHE A 184 -24.46 -8.88 10.74
CA PHE A 184 -24.92 -8.50 12.08
C PHE A 184 -24.70 -7.00 12.38
N MET A 185 -23.53 -6.45 12.02
CA MET A 185 -23.24 -5.02 12.22
C MET A 185 -24.16 -4.14 11.36
N ARG A 186 -24.40 -4.52 10.09
CA ARG A 186 -25.31 -3.81 9.19
C ARG A 186 -26.75 -3.82 9.69
N ASP A 187 -27.23 -4.98 10.16
CA ASP A 187 -28.58 -5.12 10.73
C ASP A 187 -28.76 -4.23 11.98
N ARG A 188 -27.68 -4.05 12.75
CA ARG A 188 -27.62 -3.15 13.91
C ARG A 188 -27.34 -1.69 13.53
N LYS A 189 -27.21 -1.36 12.24
CA LYS A 189 -26.86 -0.03 11.73
C LYS A 189 -25.55 0.52 12.32
N LEU A 190 -24.62 -0.37 12.67
CA LEU A 190 -23.27 -0.02 13.09
C LEU A 190 -22.46 0.21 11.81
N GLY A 191 -22.19 1.49 11.50
CA GLY A 191 -21.49 1.88 10.27
C GLY A 191 -20.23 1.05 10.04
N ILE A 192 -20.25 0.23 8.99
CA ILE A 192 -19.17 -0.66 8.59
C ILE A 192 -18.89 -0.48 7.11
N GLU A 193 -17.65 -0.14 6.79
CA GLU A 193 -17.19 0.20 5.45
C GLU A 193 -15.98 -0.66 5.06
N THR A 194 -15.04 -0.87 5.98
CA THR A 194 -13.80 -1.58 5.68
C THR A 194 -13.39 -2.56 6.77
N LEU A 195 -12.66 -3.58 6.35
CA LEU A 195 -11.90 -4.49 7.19
C LEU A 195 -10.41 -4.10 7.12
N VAL A 196 -9.75 -4.09 8.27
CA VAL A 196 -8.30 -3.84 8.38
C VAL A 196 -7.70 -4.87 9.32
N ALA A 197 -6.70 -5.63 8.86
CA ALA A 197 -5.93 -6.47 9.78
C ALA A 197 -4.84 -5.62 10.43
N LYS A 198 -4.76 -5.68 11.76
CA LYS A 198 -3.65 -5.10 12.52
C LYS A 198 -2.72 -6.22 12.94
N VAL A 199 -1.49 -6.19 12.45
CA VAL A 199 -0.43 -7.17 12.71
C VAL A 199 0.49 -6.62 13.78
N ASN A 200 0.70 -7.37 14.85
CA ASN A 200 1.63 -7.02 15.92
C ASN A 200 2.96 -7.75 15.70
N LEU A 201 4.04 -6.99 15.77
CA LEU A 201 5.40 -7.51 15.64
C LEU A 201 6.07 -7.67 17.00
N GLY A 202 7.03 -8.58 17.09
CA GLY A 202 7.85 -8.78 18.29
C GLY A 202 8.73 -7.58 18.68
N SER A 203 8.83 -6.53 17.84
CA SER A 203 9.38 -5.22 18.25
C SER A 203 8.46 -4.43 19.19
N GLY A 204 7.18 -4.80 19.29
CA GLY A 204 6.13 -3.95 19.88
C GLY A 204 5.47 -3.00 18.87
N GLU A 205 5.91 -3.00 17.61
CA GLU A 205 5.28 -2.24 16.52
C GLU A 205 4.01 -2.92 16.03
N SER A 206 3.05 -2.13 15.53
CA SER A 206 1.87 -2.64 14.85
C SER A 206 1.77 -2.08 13.44
N ILE A 207 1.34 -2.91 12.50
CA ILE A 207 1.16 -2.55 11.09
C ILE A 207 -0.28 -2.84 10.70
N ASP A 208 -0.92 -1.87 10.08
CA ASP A 208 -2.25 -2.03 9.50
C ASP A 208 -2.11 -2.55 8.06
N SER A 209 -3.00 -3.47 7.68
CA SER A 209 -3.13 -3.85 6.28
C SER A 209 -3.75 -2.75 5.45
N SER A 210 -3.60 -2.84 4.12
CA SER A 210 -4.49 -2.13 3.20
C SER A 210 -5.96 -2.42 3.55
N PRO A 211 -6.85 -1.40 3.59
CA PRO A 211 -8.26 -1.63 3.89
C PRO A 211 -8.95 -2.46 2.80
N LEU A 212 -9.72 -3.45 3.21
CA LEU A 212 -10.60 -4.22 2.34
C LEU A 212 -12.03 -3.71 2.48
N HIS A 213 -12.62 -3.18 1.40
CA HIS A 213 -14.01 -2.70 1.44
C HIS A 213 -14.99 -3.86 1.65
N VAL A 214 -15.99 -3.69 2.51
CA VAL A 214 -16.97 -4.76 2.78
C VAL A 214 -17.81 -5.13 1.56
N ASP A 215 -17.91 -4.24 0.57
CA ASP A 215 -18.63 -4.51 -0.68
C ASP A 215 -17.89 -5.49 -1.61
N CYS A 216 -16.62 -5.79 -1.31
CA CYS A 216 -15.88 -6.88 -1.92
C CYS A 216 -16.31 -8.26 -1.39
N LEU A 217 -17.01 -8.31 -0.24
CA LEU A 217 -17.49 -9.54 0.35
C LEU A 217 -18.79 -10.02 -0.33
N PRO A 218 -19.00 -11.35 -0.44
CA PRO A 218 -20.30 -11.90 -0.85
C PRO A 218 -21.42 -11.42 0.07
N GLY A 219 -22.58 -11.09 -0.49
CA GLY A 219 -23.71 -10.51 0.27
C GLY A 219 -23.51 -9.05 0.68
N GLY A 220 -22.42 -8.41 0.24
CA GLY A 220 -22.03 -7.05 0.58
C GLY A 220 -22.91 -5.93 0.01
N GLN A 221 -24.04 -6.19 -0.65
CA GLN A 221 -24.88 -5.08 -1.16
C GLN A 221 -25.37 -4.19 -0.02
N SER A 222 -25.06 -2.90 -0.09
CA SER A 222 -25.81 -1.88 0.60
C SER A 222 -27.23 -1.93 0.07
N GLN A 223 -28.22 -2.18 0.94
CA GLN A 223 -29.59 -1.87 0.57
C GLN A 223 -29.63 -0.36 0.32
N SER A 224 -29.82 0.04 -0.94
CA SER A 224 -30.23 1.40 -1.25
C SER A 224 -31.57 1.65 -0.52
N PRO A 225 -31.79 2.83 0.10
CA PRO A 225 -33.04 3.09 0.82
C PRO A 225 -34.27 3.06 -0.09
N ASP A 226 -34.09 3.10 -1.41
CA ASP A 226 -35.17 3.10 -2.38
C ASP A 226 -35.34 1.72 -3.01
N GLY A 227 -36.10 0.88 -2.30
CA GLY A 227 -36.63 -0.36 -2.85
C GLY A 227 -37.67 -0.04 -3.92
N VAL A 228 -37.29 -0.14 -5.19
CA VAL A 228 -38.24 -0.39 -6.29
C VAL A 228 -37.64 -1.45 -7.22
N PRO A 229 -38.20 -2.68 -7.26
CA PRO A 229 -37.81 -3.66 -8.26
C PRO A 229 -38.41 -3.27 -9.61
N SER A 230 -37.59 -3.31 -10.66
CA SER A 230 -38.05 -3.41 -12.06
C SER A 230 -38.05 -4.87 -12.48
#